data_AF-A0AAW0Y670-F1
#
_entry.id   AF-A0AAW0Y670-F1
#
_cell.length_a   1.000
_cell.length_b   1.000
_cell.length_c   1.000
_cell.angle_alpha   90.00
_cell.angle_beta   90.00
_cell.angle_gamma   90.00
#
_symmetry.space_group_name_H-M   'P 1'
#
loop_
_entity.id
_entity.type
_entity.pdbx_description
1 polymer ?
#
loop_
_entity_poly.entity_id
_entity_poly.type
_entity_poly.pdbx_seq_one_letter_code
_entity_poly.pdbx_strand_id
1 'polypeptide(L)'
;VYGILARNLVAKSSDNSDSITLLDERGCPVDPVIFPSLQPVPGSKSLQGKFEAFKFSEDQVVRFQVNVQFCLDECRPAQCGPIVSYGRKRRGLTKKGGLLTLDGEISLEGGEITLEGKDLVLENDAEEIDQDTIYHEMPLQKEIIVNSNTVKPLRTGLLPEET
;
A
#
# COMPACT_ATOMS: atom_id res chain seq x y z
N VAL A 1 -16.09 7.79 -9.54
CA VAL A 1 -15.87 6.41 -9.02
C VAL A 1 -14.40 6.37 -8.73
N TYR A 2 -13.93 6.28 -7.49
CA TYR A 2 -12.50 6.49 -7.22
C TYR A 2 -11.67 5.21 -7.27
N GLY A 3 -10.36 5.38 -7.36
CA GLY A 3 -9.34 4.33 -7.39
C GLY A 3 -8.35 4.52 -6.26
N ILE A 4 -7.62 3.45 -5.96
CA ILE A 4 -6.67 3.35 -4.85
C ILE A 4 -5.31 2.89 -5.39
N LEU A 5 -4.23 3.49 -4.87
CA LEU A 5 -2.85 3.09 -5.10
C LEU A 5 -2.10 3.10 -3.77
N ALA A 6 -1.31 2.06 -3.51
CA ALA A 6 -0.42 2.01 -2.36
C ALA A 6 1.01 2.34 -2.78
N ARG A 7 1.69 3.13 -1.96
CA ARG A 7 3.10 3.49 -2.11
C ARG A 7 3.77 3.62 -0.76
N ASN A 8 5.10 3.58 -0.76
CA ASN A 8 5.92 3.78 0.43
C ASN A 8 5.47 2.90 1.62
N LEU A 9 5.39 1.58 1.39
CA LEU A 9 5.07 0.61 2.45
C LEU A 9 6.35 0.28 3.19
N VAL A 10 6.41 0.61 4.48
CA VAL A 10 7.56 0.40 5.35
C VAL A 10 7.14 -0.47 6.54
N ALA A 11 7.88 -1.53 6.81
CA ALA A 11 7.79 -2.30 8.04
C ALA A 11 8.80 -1.76 9.06
N LYS A 12 8.37 -1.54 10.30
CA LYS A 12 9.19 -1.03 11.41
C LYS A 12 9.10 -1.93 12.63
N SER A 13 10.14 -1.94 13.43
CA SER A 13 10.16 -2.56 14.76
C SER A 13 9.28 -1.79 15.77
N SER A 14 9.12 -2.34 16.97
CA SER A 14 8.26 -1.79 18.03
C SER A 14 8.81 -0.50 18.64
N ASP A 15 10.13 -0.33 18.59
CA ASP A 15 10.88 0.83 19.06
C ASP A 15 11.28 1.78 17.92
N ASN A 16 10.93 1.44 16.67
CA ASN A 16 11.34 2.11 15.43
C ASN A 16 12.88 2.14 15.21
N SER A 17 13.65 1.26 15.86
CA SER A 17 15.10 1.15 15.64
C SER A 17 15.44 0.52 14.29
N ASP A 18 14.68 -0.51 13.90
CA ASP A 18 14.81 -1.20 12.62
C ASP A 18 13.65 -0.87 11.68
N SER A 19 13.96 -0.71 10.39
CA SER A 19 12.94 -0.53 9.36
C SER A 19 13.37 -1.10 8.01
N ILE A 20 12.39 -1.58 7.24
CA ILE A 20 12.58 -2.16 5.91
C ILE A 20 11.49 -1.62 4.99
N THR A 21 11.90 -1.09 3.83
CA THR A 21 10.98 -0.64 2.79
C THR A 21 10.54 -1.83 1.93
N LEU A 22 9.23 -2.08 1.90
CA LEU A 22 8.61 -3.16 1.14
C LEU A 22 8.11 -2.67 -0.23
N LEU A 23 7.52 -1.47 -0.28
CA LEU A 23 7.16 -0.77 -1.51
C LEU A 23 7.86 0.59 -1.58
N ASP A 24 8.44 0.93 -2.73
CA ASP A 24 9.04 2.24 -2.99
C ASP A 24 8.00 3.38 -3.05
N GLU A 25 8.47 4.61 -3.20
CA GLU A 25 7.63 5.82 -3.32
C GLU A 25 6.68 5.79 -4.53
N ARG A 26 6.94 4.95 -5.53
CA ARG A 26 6.09 4.79 -6.71
C ARG A 26 5.05 3.69 -6.51
N GLY A 27 5.23 2.81 -5.52
CA GLY A 27 4.39 1.64 -5.27
C GLY A 27 4.96 0.32 -5.82
N CYS A 28 6.25 0.29 -6.16
CA CYS A 28 6.93 -0.91 -6.64
C CYS A 28 7.55 -1.73 -5.50
N PRO A 29 7.45 -3.07 -5.55
CA PRO A 29 8.12 -3.91 -4.57
C PRO A 29 9.63 -3.76 -4.68
N VAL A 30 10.28 -3.49 -3.55
CA VAL A 30 11.75 -3.43 -3.47
C VAL A 30 12.33 -4.83 -3.62
N ASP A 31 11.72 -5.79 -2.92
CA ASP A 31 12.00 -7.22 -3.05
C ASP A 31 10.68 -8.00 -3.19
N PRO A 32 10.33 -8.46 -4.41
CA PRO A 32 9.12 -9.24 -4.67
C PRO A 32 9.04 -10.57 -3.93
N VAL A 33 10.16 -11.12 -3.46
CA VAL A 33 10.21 -12.38 -2.70
C VAL A 33 9.70 -12.17 -1.28
N ILE A 34 10.07 -11.05 -0.65
CA ILE A 34 9.64 -10.69 0.70
C ILE A 34 8.22 -10.13 0.67
N PHE A 35 7.94 -9.22 -0.27
CA PHE A 35 6.65 -8.57 -0.38
C PHE A 35 6.24 -8.36 -1.85
N PRO A 36 5.17 -9.01 -2.33
CA PRO A 36 4.76 -8.87 -3.72
C PRO A 36 3.99 -7.57 -3.97
N SER A 37 3.77 -7.25 -5.24
CA SER A 37 2.89 -6.15 -5.63
C SER A 37 1.45 -6.38 -5.18
N LEU A 38 0.84 -5.33 -4.64
CA LEU A 38 -0.59 -5.36 -4.30
C LEU A 38 -1.45 -5.41 -5.57
N GLN A 39 -2.54 -6.18 -5.48
CA GLN A 39 -3.49 -6.42 -6.56
C GLN A 39 -4.87 -5.90 -6.17
N PRO A 40 -5.62 -5.27 -7.09
CA PRO A 40 -6.99 -4.88 -6.81
C PRO A 40 -7.87 -6.11 -6.64
N VAL A 41 -8.72 -6.09 -5.62
CA VAL A 41 -9.72 -7.12 -5.39
C VAL A 41 -10.90 -6.90 -6.36
N PRO A 42 -11.28 -7.90 -7.18
CA PRO A 42 -12.37 -7.74 -8.12
C PRO A 42 -13.69 -7.43 -7.41
N GLY A 43 -14.34 -6.32 -7.80
CA GLY A 43 -15.64 -5.93 -7.26
C GLY A 43 -15.59 -5.18 -5.92
N SER A 44 -14.40 -4.92 -5.37
CA SER A 44 -14.24 -4.03 -4.22
C SER A 44 -13.33 -2.83 -4.55
N LYS A 45 -13.19 -1.91 -3.60
CA LYS A 45 -12.26 -0.77 -3.67
C LYS A 45 -11.03 -1.04 -2.81
N SER A 46 -10.54 -2.27 -2.88
CA SER A 46 -9.49 -2.76 -1.99
C SER A 46 -8.26 -3.24 -2.77
N LEU A 47 -7.08 -3.02 -2.21
CA LEU A 47 -5.83 -3.64 -2.68
C LEU A 47 -5.45 -4.78 -1.75
N GLN A 48 -5.01 -5.90 -2.30
CA GLN A 48 -4.69 -7.13 -1.58
C GLN A 48 -3.30 -7.63 -1.96
N GLY A 49 -2.54 -8.11 -0.98
CA GLY A 49 -1.25 -8.75 -1.21
C GLY A 49 -1.01 -9.87 -0.21
N LYS A 50 -0.57 -11.03 -0.69
CA LYS A 50 -0.21 -12.18 0.15
C LYS A 50 1.29 -12.23 0.34
N PHE A 51 1.76 -12.26 1.57
CA PHE A 51 3.18 -12.25 1.88
C PHE A 51 3.51 -13.32 2.92
N GLU A 52 4.76 -13.76 2.94
CA GLU A 52 5.25 -14.60 4.02
C GLU A 52 5.52 -13.73 5.24
N ALA A 53 4.91 -14.07 6.37
CA ALA A 53 5.14 -13.35 7.61
C ALA A 53 6.64 -13.36 7.94
N PHE A 54 7.15 -12.21 8.38
CA PHE A 54 8.53 -12.02 8.82
C PHE A 54 8.54 -11.23 10.14
N LYS A 55 9.69 -11.22 10.83
CA LYS A 55 9.91 -10.40 12.04
C LYS A 55 11.30 -9.81 12.08
N PHE A 56 11.51 -8.81 12.93
CA PHE A 56 12.85 -8.32 13.24
C PHE A 56 13.53 -9.29 14.22
N SER A 57 14.88 -9.34 14.19
CA SER A 57 15.62 -10.28 15.07
C SER A 57 15.36 -10.00 16.55
N GLU A 58 15.24 -8.71 16.90
CA GLU A 58 15.13 -8.25 18.28
C GLU A 58 13.67 -8.04 18.73
N ASP A 59 12.71 -8.00 17.79
CA ASP A 59 11.32 -7.59 18.05
C ASP A 59 10.27 -8.52 17.43
N GLN A 60 9.28 -8.89 18.23
CA GLN A 60 8.13 -9.70 17.81
C GLN A 60 7.00 -8.87 17.21
N VAL A 61 7.01 -7.55 17.41
CA VAL A 61 5.99 -6.64 16.87
C VAL A 61 6.52 -6.00 15.59
N VAL A 62 5.73 -6.07 14.53
CA VAL A 62 6.02 -5.43 13.25
C VAL A 62 4.92 -4.42 12.93
N ARG A 63 5.31 -3.16 12.73
CA ARG A 63 4.43 -2.06 12.33
C ARG A 63 4.54 -1.82 10.84
N PHE A 64 3.45 -1.97 10.12
CA PHE A 64 3.36 -1.59 8.71
C PHE A 64 2.83 -0.17 8.62
N GLN A 65 3.54 0.68 7.90
CA GLN A 65 3.14 2.04 7.55
C GLN A 65 3.08 2.15 6.03
N VAL A 66 1.97 2.59 5.46
CA VAL A 66 1.79 2.72 4.01
C VAL A 66 1.15 4.06 3.66
N ASN A 67 1.58 4.66 2.57
CA ASN A 67 0.91 5.81 2.00
C ASN A 67 -0.10 5.33 0.97
N VAL A 68 -1.39 5.62 1.22
CA VAL A 68 -2.46 5.35 0.28
C VAL A 68 -2.81 6.62 -0.47
N GLN A 69 -2.76 6.53 -1.80
CA GLN A 69 -3.17 7.55 -2.72
C GLN A 69 -4.54 7.19 -3.32
N PHE A 70 -5.41 8.19 -3.39
CA PHE A 70 -6.71 8.09 -4.04
C PHE A 70 -6.75 8.91 -5.31
N CYS A 71 -7.46 8.41 -6.31
CA CYS A 71 -7.66 9.05 -7.60
C CYS A 71 -9.17 9.22 -7.85
N LEU A 72 -9.58 10.34 -8.46
CA LEU A 72 -11.00 10.60 -8.80
C LEU A 72 -11.64 9.48 -9.65
N ASP A 73 -10.80 8.78 -10.41
CA ASP A 73 -11.09 7.59 -11.21
C ASP A 73 -10.06 6.47 -10.94
N GLU A 74 -9.58 5.76 -11.97
CA GLU A 74 -8.55 4.73 -11.77
C GLU A 74 -7.16 5.37 -11.61
N CYS A 75 -6.39 4.94 -10.61
CA CYS A 75 -5.00 5.36 -10.48
C CYS A 75 -4.13 4.78 -11.60
N ARG A 76 -3.12 5.53 -12.05
CA ARG A 76 -2.12 4.99 -12.98
C ARG A 76 -1.28 3.92 -12.27
N PRO A 77 -1.10 2.73 -12.85
CA PRO A 77 -0.28 1.69 -12.24
C PRO A 77 1.19 2.11 -12.19
N ALA A 78 1.88 1.73 -11.12
CA ALA A 78 3.33 1.85 -11.05
C ALA A 78 3.96 0.86 -12.03
N GLN A 79 4.89 1.36 -12.86
CA GLN A 79 5.63 0.54 -13.82
C GLN A 79 6.93 0.07 -13.15
N CYS A 80 6.94 -1.19 -12.71
CA CYS A 80 8.05 -1.80 -11.96
C CYS A 80 8.86 -2.76 -12.85
N GLY A 81 9.09 -2.38 -14.12
CA GLY A 81 9.71 -3.25 -15.12
C GLY A 81 8.74 -4.34 -15.60
N PRO A 82 9.04 -5.65 -15.40
CA PRO A 82 8.14 -6.74 -15.78
C PRO A 82 6.94 -6.89 -14.83
N ILE A 83 7.00 -6.27 -13.64
CA ILE A 83 5.94 -6.32 -12.63
C ILE A 83 5.11 -5.02 -12.72
N VAL A 84 3.80 -5.15 -12.64
CA VAL A 84 2.88 -4.01 -12.60
C VAL A 84 2.25 -3.97 -11.21
N SER A 85 2.45 -2.87 -10.50
CA SER A 85 1.72 -2.59 -9.27
C SER A 85 0.48 -1.77 -9.65
N TYR A 86 -0.70 -2.35 -9.49
CA TYR A 86 -1.87 -1.87 -10.20
C TYR A 86 -2.52 -0.65 -9.52
N GLY A 87 -2.73 0.39 -10.33
CA GLY A 87 -4.04 0.97 -10.54
C GLY A 87 -4.49 0.60 -11.97
N ARG A 88 -5.77 0.27 -12.18
CA ARG A 88 -6.25 -0.27 -13.46
C ARG A 88 -6.12 0.79 -14.58
N LYS A 89 -5.94 0.35 -15.84
CA LYS A 89 -5.85 1.26 -17.01
C LYS A 89 -7.01 0.97 -17.96
N ARG A 90 -7.81 1.98 -18.36
CA ARG A 90 -7.88 2.51 -19.76
C ARG A 90 -9.01 3.53 -20.07
N ARG A 91 -8.64 4.42 -21.02
CA ARG A 91 -9.41 5.30 -21.95
C ARG A 91 -10.16 6.49 -21.33
N GLY A 92 -9.69 7.68 -21.72
CA GLY A 92 -10.07 8.96 -21.15
C GLY A 92 -11.57 9.22 -21.16
N LEU A 93 -12.06 9.62 -20.00
CA LEU A 93 -13.28 10.40 -19.83
C LEU A 93 -12.92 11.60 -18.95
N THR A 94 -13.28 12.78 -19.43
CA THR A 94 -13.10 14.05 -18.75
C THR A 94 -14.29 14.29 -17.84
N LYS A 95 -14.07 14.51 -16.53
CA LYS A 95 -15.06 15.17 -15.66
C LYS A 95 -14.44 15.77 -14.39
N LYS A 96 -15.14 16.80 -13.90
CA LYS A 96 -14.72 17.90 -13.02
C LYS A 96 -14.46 17.49 -11.56
N GLY A 97 -13.42 18.06 -10.95
CA GLY A 97 -13.01 17.85 -9.56
C GLY A 97 -13.70 18.77 -8.53
N GLY A 98 -13.65 18.35 -7.26
CA GLY A 98 -14.05 19.05 -6.03
C GLY A 98 -13.22 18.53 -4.86
N LEU A 99 -13.31 19.12 -3.66
CA LEU A 99 -12.56 18.68 -2.48
C LEU A 99 -13.13 17.35 -1.92
N LEU A 100 -12.24 16.39 -1.62
CA LEU A 100 -12.60 15.03 -1.20
C LEU A 100 -11.99 14.71 0.18
N THR A 101 -12.82 14.39 1.17
CA THR A 101 -12.35 13.64 2.34
C THR A 101 -12.43 12.14 2.00
N LEU A 102 -11.29 11.46 2.10
CA LEU A 102 -11.17 10.02 1.87
C LEU A 102 -10.70 9.44 3.19
N ASP A 103 -11.29 8.35 3.64
CA ASP A 103 -10.79 7.57 4.78
C ASP A 103 -10.33 6.20 4.26
N GLY A 104 -9.23 5.68 4.79
CA GLY A 104 -8.67 4.39 4.40
C GLY A 104 -8.45 3.48 5.61
N GLU A 105 -8.54 2.18 5.41
CA GLU A 105 -8.24 1.18 6.45
C GLU A 105 -7.26 0.13 5.93
N ILE A 106 -6.35 -0.30 6.81
CA ILE A 106 -5.43 -1.41 6.57
C ILE A 106 -5.81 -2.57 7.49
N SER A 107 -6.07 -3.72 6.88
CA SER A 107 -6.43 -4.96 7.54
C SER A 107 -5.41 -6.04 7.22
N LEU A 108 -5.14 -6.89 8.20
CA LEU A 108 -4.16 -7.95 8.14
C LEU A 108 -4.83 -9.24 8.63
N GLU A 109 -5.10 -10.18 7.73
CA GLU A 109 -5.69 -11.48 8.06
C GLU A 109 -4.89 -12.60 7.40
N GLY A 110 -4.37 -13.55 8.19
CA GLY A 110 -3.77 -14.78 7.66
C GLY A 110 -2.60 -14.62 6.67
N GLY A 111 -1.78 -13.57 6.80
CA GLY A 111 -0.67 -13.29 5.86
C GLY A 111 -1.10 -12.50 4.61
N GLU A 112 -2.27 -11.88 4.67
CA GLU A 112 -2.82 -11.05 3.62
C GLU A 112 -3.00 -9.62 4.12
N ILE A 113 -2.42 -8.65 3.39
CA ILE A 113 -2.69 -7.23 3.58
C ILE A 113 -3.84 -6.84 2.67
N THR A 114 -4.87 -6.23 3.25
CA THR A 114 -5.99 -5.61 2.52
C THR A 114 -6.06 -4.13 2.87
N LEU A 115 -6.01 -3.26 1.86
CA LEU A 115 -6.19 -1.81 1.98
C LEU A 115 -7.57 -1.46 1.43
N GLU A 116 -8.42 -0.82 2.21
CA GLU A 116 -9.78 -0.45 1.80
C GLU A 116 -9.96 1.07 1.83
N GLY A 117 -10.64 1.63 0.81
CA GLY A 117 -11.15 3.00 0.86
C GLY A 117 -12.59 3.06 1.39
N LYS A 118 -12.90 4.06 2.23
CA LYS A 118 -14.26 4.42 2.69
C LYS A 118 -14.84 5.56 1.82
N ASP A 119 -16.12 5.90 2.06
CA ASP A 119 -16.96 6.65 1.11
C ASP A 119 -16.50 8.08 0.76
N LEU A 120 -16.90 8.52 -0.44
CA LEU A 120 -16.66 9.87 -0.95
C LEU A 120 -17.73 10.84 -0.45
N VAL A 121 -17.30 11.96 0.14
CA VAL A 121 -18.15 13.15 0.32
C VAL A 121 -17.67 14.23 -0.67
N LEU A 122 -18.57 14.68 -1.54
CA LEU A 122 -18.31 15.73 -2.54
C LEU A 122 -18.81 17.07 -2.01
N GLU A 123 -17.91 17.97 -1.65
CA GLU A 123 -18.26 19.38 -1.42
C GLU A 123 -17.95 20.19 -2.69
N ASN A 124 -18.99 20.87 -3.20
CA ASN A 124 -18.98 21.54 -4.49
C ASN A 124 -18.27 22.88 -4.43
N ASP A 125 -16.99 22.94 -4.78
CA ASP A 125 -16.35 24.19 -5.17
C ASP A 125 -15.52 23.97 -6.44
N ALA A 126 -15.78 24.81 -7.44
CA ALA A 126 -15.35 24.62 -8.82
C ALA A 126 -14.02 25.32 -9.09
N GLU A 127 -12.96 24.53 -9.35
CA GLU A 127 -11.78 24.98 -10.09
C GLU A 127 -11.33 23.89 -11.10
N GLU A 128 -10.75 24.31 -12.22
CA GLU A 128 -10.21 23.41 -13.26
C GLU A 128 -8.89 22.81 -12.79
N ILE A 129 -8.81 21.47 -12.77
CA ILE A 129 -7.62 20.77 -12.31
C ILE A 129 -7.23 19.68 -13.32
N ASP A 130 -5.95 19.65 -13.68
CA ASP A 130 -5.35 18.65 -14.56
C ASP A 130 -5.54 17.22 -14.01
N GLN A 131 -5.66 16.23 -14.92
CA GLN A 131 -5.94 14.80 -14.66
C GLN A 131 -4.90 14.03 -13.80
N ASP A 132 -4.00 14.73 -13.12
CA ASP A 132 -3.01 14.18 -12.19
C ASP A 132 -3.22 14.68 -10.75
N THR A 133 -4.42 15.17 -10.40
CA THR A 133 -4.63 15.66 -9.04
C THR A 133 -4.66 14.51 -8.02
N ILE A 134 -3.55 14.39 -7.31
CA ILE A 134 -3.35 13.53 -6.14
C ILE A 134 -4.03 14.22 -4.97
N TYR A 135 -5.23 13.79 -4.57
CA TYR A 135 -5.99 14.60 -3.60
C TYR A 135 -5.51 14.45 -2.18
N HIS A 136 -5.18 13.26 -1.66
CA HIS A 136 -4.58 13.15 -0.33
C HIS A 136 -3.76 11.87 -0.24
N GLU A 137 -2.49 11.99 0.18
CA GLU A 137 -1.73 10.84 0.67
C GLU A 137 -2.12 10.61 2.13
N MET A 138 -2.69 9.46 2.42
CA MET A 138 -3.03 9.08 3.79
C MET A 138 -2.06 8.02 4.32
N PRO A 139 -1.29 8.34 5.37
CA PRO A 139 -0.46 7.34 6.03
C PRO A 139 -1.36 6.42 6.87
N LEU A 140 -1.56 5.20 6.41
CA LEU A 140 -2.21 4.14 7.18
C LEU A 140 -1.16 3.37 7.98
N GLN A 141 -1.52 2.93 9.19
CA GLN A 141 -0.65 2.14 10.06
C GLN A 141 -1.36 0.92 10.62
N LYS A 142 -0.67 -0.23 10.66
CA LYS A 142 -1.14 -1.46 11.29
C LYS A 142 -0.02 -2.19 11.99
N GLU A 143 -0.28 -2.70 13.18
CA GLU A 143 0.66 -3.57 13.90
C GLU A 143 0.22 -5.03 13.79
N ILE A 144 1.20 -5.93 13.73
CA ILE A 144 1.01 -7.36 13.96
C ILE A 144 2.02 -7.87 14.98
N ILE A 145 1.65 -8.94 15.67
CA ILE A 145 2.53 -9.63 16.61
C ILE A 145 2.85 -11.01 16.03
N VAL A 146 4.13 -11.28 15.84
CA VAL A 146 4.64 -12.52 15.24
C VAL A 146 5.20 -13.42 16.35
N ASN A 147 4.31 -14.19 16.98
CA ASN A 147 4.63 -15.08 18.10
C ASN A 147 5.27 -16.41 17.71
N SER A 148 5.57 -16.62 16.42
CA SER A 148 6.16 -17.88 15.94
C SER A 148 7.68 -17.84 15.93
N ASN A 149 8.28 -18.93 16.39
CA ASN A 149 9.73 -19.16 16.32
C ASN A 149 10.19 -19.72 14.96
N THR A 150 9.26 -20.13 14.09
CA THR A 150 9.56 -20.66 12.75
C THR A 150 9.56 -19.58 11.67
N VAL A 151 9.20 -18.35 12.02
CA VAL A 151 9.17 -17.21 11.09
C VAL A 151 10.59 -16.67 10.90
N LYS A 152 10.97 -16.46 9.64
CA LYS A 152 12.30 -15.99 9.26
C LYS A 152 12.53 -14.57 9.79
N PRO A 153 13.60 -14.33 10.56
CA PRO A 153 13.98 -12.98 10.93
C PRO A 153 14.58 -12.26 9.71
N LEU A 154 14.18 -11.02 9.47
CA LEU A 154 14.87 -10.16 8.52
C LEU A 154 16.01 -9.45 9.24
N ARG A 155 17.19 -9.44 8.60
CA ARG A 155 18.32 -8.58 8.96
C ARG A 155 18.67 -7.75 7.74
N THR A 156 18.72 -6.43 7.91
CA THR A 156 19.05 -5.49 6.82
C THR A 156 18.23 -5.70 5.53
N GLY A 157 16.99 -6.16 5.62
CA GLY A 157 16.13 -6.39 4.46
C GLY A 157 16.40 -7.66 3.65
N LEU A 158 17.30 -8.56 4.07
CA LEU A 158 17.51 -9.87 3.44
C LEU A 158 17.02 -11.03 4.30
N LEU A 159 16.61 -12.10 3.62
CA LEU A 159 16.33 -13.39 4.25
C LEU A 159 17.65 -14.07 4.66
N PRO A 160 17.68 -14.84 5.77
CA PRO A 160 18.90 -15.48 6.27
C PRO A 160 19.57 -16.48 5.30
N GLU A 161 18.87 -16.92 4.26
CA GLU A 161 19.36 -17.89 3.27
C GLU A 161 20.22 -17.24 2.17
N GLU A 162 20.40 -15.91 2.18
CA GLU A 162 21.14 -15.16 1.16
C GLU A 162 22.51 -14.62 1.62
N THR A 163 23.05 -15.11 2.74
CA THR A 163 24.42 -14.80 3.21
C THR A 163 25.42 -15.93 2.97
#